data_AF-A0A4C1SV98-F1
#
_entry.id   AF-A0A4C1SV98-F1
#
_cell.length_a   1.000
_cell.length_b   1.000
_cell.length_c   1.000
_cell.angle_alpha   90.00
_cell.angle_beta   90.00
_cell.angle_gamma   90.00
#
_symmetry.space_group_name_H-M   'P 1'
#
loop_
_entity.id
_entity.type
_entity.pdbx_description
1 polymer ?
#
loop_
_entity_poly.entity_id
_entity_poly.type
_entity_poly.pdbx_seq_one_letter_code
_entity_poly.pdbx_strand_id
1 'polypeptide(L)'
;MVNANGNSIPIDPHTKLEKKNIVSEVKIPYKEAVGSLMHLAIVSRPDIMFGVSLVSRYLNCYDSTHWAVVKKILKYLKETKEMGILYSKVKNNTVEGYSDSDYAADSDTRRSTTGYVFTKNAAAITWATQRQQSIALSTTEAEFMAACSAAKRHCGSKDYYLILVHIIKTVSV
;
A
#
# COMPACT_ATOMS: atom_id res chain seq x y z
N MET A 1 -15.67 -24.62 -0.97
CA MET A 1 -14.28 -24.31 -1.43
C MET A 1 -13.35 -24.28 -0.22
N VAL A 2 -12.92 -25.45 0.27
CA VAL A 2 -12.41 -25.65 1.65
C VAL A 2 -10.90 -25.90 1.77
N ASN A 3 -10.12 -25.99 0.68
CA ASN A 3 -8.67 -26.19 0.80
C ASN A 3 -7.91 -25.16 -0.04
N ALA A 4 -7.49 -24.08 0.61
CA ALA A 4 -6.56 -23.12 0.04
C ALA A 4 -5.47 -22.87 1.07
N ASN A 5 -4.29 -23.49 0.89
CA ASN A 5 -3.13 -23.39 1.80
C ASN A 5 -2.78 -21.95 2.15
N GLY A 6 -2.65 -21.64 3.44
CA GLY A 6 -2.52 -20.25 3.88
C GLY A 6 -1.32 -19.52 3.28
N ASN A 7 -1.51 -18.31 2.78
CA ASN A 7 -0.39 -17.46 2.37
C ASN A 7 -0.06 -16.52 3.53
N SER A 8 1.15 -16.61 4.08
CA SER A 8 1.57 -15.75 5.18
C SER A 8 1.79 -14.28 4.78
N ILE A 9 1.91 -13.99 3.48
CA ILE A 9 2.25 -12.66 2.94
C ILE A 9 1.31 -12.33 1.77
N PRO A 10 0.78 -11.09 1.67
CA PRO A 10 -0.16 -10.71 0.62
C PRO A 10 0.42 -10.80 -0.79
N ILE A 11 1.68 -10.41 -0.94
CA ILE A 11 2.44 -10.48 -2.19
C ILE A 11 3.93 -10.64 -1.88
N ASP A 12 4.66 -11.36 -2.73
CA ASP A 12 6.12 -11.43 -2.60
C ASP A 12 6.70 -10.08 -3.07
N PRO A 13 7.55 -9.38 -2.28
CA PRO A 13 8.19 -8.14 -2.68
C PRO A 13 8.94 -8.21 -4.02
N HIS A 14 9.43 -9.39 -4.39
CA HIS A 14 10.14 -9.63 -5.65
C HIS A 14 9.22 -10.03 -6.81
N THR A 15 7.89 -9.97 -6.63
CA THR A 15 6.92 -10.23 -7.70
C THR A 15 7.06 -9.18 -8.79
N LYS A 16 7.60 -9.57 -9.94
CA LYS A 16 7.64 -8.73 -11.14
C LYS A 16 6.40 -8.99 -11.98
N LEU A 17 5.67 -7.92 -12.28
CA LEU A 17 4.58 -7.90 -13.24
C LEU A 17 5.04 -7.13 -14.47
N GLU A 18 4.62 -7.58 -15.64
CA GLU A 18 5.02 -6.99 -16.93
C GLU A 18 3.79 -6.79 -17.79
N LYS A 19 3.78 -5.72 -18.57
CA LYS A 19 2.75 -5.53 -19.60
C LYS A 19 2.92 -6.56 -20.70
N LYS A 20 1.85 -7.28 -21.00
CA LYS A 20 1.73 -8.07 -22.22
C LYS A 20 0.74 -7.39 -23.15
N ASN A 21 1.04 -7.39 -24.45
CA ASN A 21 0.17 -6.85 -25.52
C ASN A 21 -1.08 -7.73 -25.77
N ILE A 22 -1.28 -8.78 -24.97
CA ILE A 22 -2.43 -9.68 -25.09
C ILE A 22 -3.49 -9.15 -24.13
N VAL A 23 -4.51 -8.48 -24.66
CA VAL A 23 -5.73 -8.19 -23.91
C VAL A 23 -6.41 -9.52 -23.69
N SER A 24 -6.41 -10.02 -22.46
CA SER A 24 -7.17 -11.23 -22.14
C SER A 24 -8.65 -10.96 -22.43
N GLU A 25 -9.24 -11.68 -23.38
CA GLU A 25 -10.67 -11.58 -23.77
C GLU A 25 -11.64 -12.02 -22.66
N VAL A 26 -11.11 -12.46 -21.52
CA VAL A 26 -11.91 -12.88 -20.37
C VAL A 26 -12.41 -11.65 -19.62
N LYS A 27 -13.73 -11.47 -19.61
CA LYS A 27 -14.44 -10.40 -18.92
C LYS A 27 -14.42 -10.64 -17.40
N ILE A 28 -13.26 -10.45 -16.78
CA ILE A 28 -13.05 -10.55 -15.33
C ILE A 28 -13.30 -9.18 -14.69
N PRO A 29 -13.98 -9.08 -13.54
CA PRO A 29 -14.18 -7.82 -12.81
C PRO A 29 -12.88 -7.32 -12.14
N TYR A 30 -11.81 -7.15 -12.92
CA TYR A 30 -10.48 -6.78 -12.41
C TYR A 30 -10.48 -5.39 -11.77
N LYS A 31 -11.05 -4.40 -12.47
CA LYS A 31 -11.09 -3.00 -12.00
C LYS A 31 -11.88 -2.85 -10.70
N GLU A 32 -13.02 -3.55 -10.60
CA GLU A 32 -13.89 -3.54 -9.41
C GLU A 32 -13.18 -4.19 -8.21
N ALA A 33 -12.53 -5.34 -8.43
CA ALA A 33 -11.77 -6.02 -7.39
C ALA A 33 -10.60 -5.15 -6.89
N VAL A 34 -9.83 -4.55 -7.80
CA VAL A 34 -8.70 -3.68 -7.43
C VAL A 34 -9.20 -2.42 -6.71
N GLY A 35 -10.30 -1.81 -7.15
CA GLY A 35 -10.90 -0.65 -6.46
C GLY A 35 -11.34 -0.98 -5.03
N SER A 36 -11.96 -2.13 -4.84
CA SER A 36 -12.37 -2.61 -3.51
C SER A 36 -11.16 -2.88 -2.60
N LEU A 37 -10.11 -3.50 -3.15
CA LEU A 37 -8.85 -3.73 -2.43
C LEU A 37 -8.14 -2.41 -2.08
N MET A 38 -8.19 -1.42 -2.97
CA MET A 38 -7.59 -0.09 -2.75
C MET A 38 -8.27 0.62 -1.59
N HIS A 39 -9.59 0.53 -1.49
CA HIS A 39 -10.32 1.07 -0.35
C HIS A 39 -9.86 0.43 0.97
N LEU A 40 -9.81 -0.91 1.02
CA LEU A 40 -9.33 -1.63 2.22
C LEU A 40 -7.89 -1.26 2.59
N ALA A 41 -7.00 -1.17 1.58
CA ALA A 41 -5.59 -0.84 1.76
C ALA A 41 -5.39 0.55 2.36
N ILE A 42 -6.17 1.53 1.93
CA ILE A 42 -6.08 2.92 2.38
C ILE A 42 -6.69 3.09 3.78
N VAL A 43 -7.81 2.40 4.06
CA VAL A 43 -8.59 2.66 5.29
C VAL A 43 -8.11 1.84 6.48
N SER A 44 -7.73 0.57 6.28
CA SER A 44 -7.58 -0.37 7.41
C SER A 44 -6.40 -1.33 7.31
N ARG A 45 -5.89 -1.60 6.09
CA ARG A 45 -4.91 -2.67 5.83
C ARG A 45 -3.64 -2.14 5.16
N PRO A 46 -2.72 -1.48 5.91
CA PRO A 46 -1.44 -1.01 5.37
C PRO A 46 -0.57 -2.12 4.80
N ASP A 47 -0.69 -3.33 5.33
CA ASP A 47 0.05 -4.52 4.95
C ASP A 47 -0.19 -4.97 3.50
N ILE A 48 -1.38 -4.72 2.93
CA ILE A 48 -1.67 -5.04 1.52
C ILE A 48 -1.32 -3.90 0.55
N MET A 49 -0.97 -2.72 1.05
CA MET A 49 -0.80 -1.49 0.27
C MET A 49 0.16 -1.66 -0.91
N PHE A 50 1.30 -2.31 -0.68
CA PHE A 50 2.28 -2.55 -1.75
C PHE A 50 1.71 -3.40 -2.88
N GLY A 51 1.05 -4.53 -2.55
CA GLY A 51 0.47 -5.42 -3.55
C GLY A 51 -0.65 -4.77 -4.34
N VAL A 52 -1.50 -3.99 -3.67
CA VAL A 52 -2.58 -3.24 -4.32
C VAL A 52 -2.03 -2.14 -5.24
N SER A 53 -1.01 -1.41 -4.78
CA SER A 53 -0.31 -0.40 -5.58
C SER A 53 0.30 -1.02 -6.85
N LEU A 54 0.87 -2.22 -6.75
CA LEU A 54 1.45 -2.93 -7.90
C LEU A 54 0.38 -3.32 -8.93
N VAL A 55 -0.72 -3.97 -8.51
CA VAL A 55 -1.78 -4.41 -9.44
C VAL A 55 -2.55 -3.24 -10.05
N SER A 56 -2.67 -2.11 -9.32
CA SER A 56 -3.35 -0.90 -9.82
C SER A 56 -2.69 -0.29 -11.06
N ARG A 57 -1.41 -0.61 -11.34
CA ARG A 57 -0.69 -0.14 -12.53
C ARG A 57 -1.25 -0.74 -13.82
N TYR A 58 -1.95 -1.88 -13.73
CA TYR A 58 -2.39 -2.70 -14.85
C TYR A 58 -3.91 -2.68 -15.07
N LEU A 59 -4.62 -1.66 -14.57
CA LEU A 59 -6.09 -1.55 -14.69
C LEU A 59 -6.60 -1.62 -16.14
N ASN A 60 -5.82 -1.14 -17.11
CA ASN A 60 -6.18 -1.13 -18.54
C ASN A 60 -5.53 -2.26 -19.35
N CYS A 61 -4.61 -3.02 -18.76
CA CYS A 61 -3.81 -4.04 -19.46
C CYS A 61 -3.53 -5.23 -18.53
N TYR A 62 -4.60 -5.92 -18.11
CA TYR A 62 -4.51 -7.07 -17.22
C TYR A 62 -4.52 -8.41 -17.98
N ASP A 63 -3.93 -9.42 -17.34
CA ASP A 63 -3.78 -10.80 -17.83
C ASP A 63 -4.10 -11.77 -16.67
N SER A 64 -4.19 -13.05 -16.97
CA SER A 64 -4.30 -14.17 -16.03
C SER A 64 -3.30 -14.10 -14.87
N THR A 65 -2.06 -13.65 -15.13
CA THR A 65 -1.02 -13.45 -14.10
C THR A 65 -1.40 -12.36 -13.11
N HIS A 66 -1.85 -11.20 -13.61
CA HIS A 66 -2.34 -10.08 -12.82
C HIS A 66 -3.55 -10.51 -11.97
N TRP A 67 -4.46 -11.30 -12.54
CA TRP A 67 -5.61 -11.84 -11.83
C TRP A 67 -5.22 -12.85 -10.75
N ALA A 68 -4.18 -13.66 -10.98
CA ALA A 68 -3.65 -14.57 -9.98
C ALA A 68 -3.12 -13.82 -8.74
N VAL A 69 -2.45 -12.68 -8.94
CA VAL A 69 -2.00 -11.82 -7.83
C VAL A 69 -3.17 -11.23 -7.05
N VAL A 70 -4.20 -10.72 -7.74
CA VAL A 70 -5.41 -10.21 -7.07
C VAL A 70 -6.08 -11.31 -6.22
N LYS A 71 -6.21 -12.52 -6.77
CA LYS A 71 -6.73 -13.68 -6.03
C LYS A 71 -5.85 -14.04 -4.82
N LYS A 72 -4.52 -13.88 -4.94
CA LYS A 72 -3.57 -14.09 -3.84
C LYS A 72 -3.82 -13.12 -2.69
N ILE A 73 -4.01 -11.83 -2.99
CA ILE A 73 -4.33 -10.79 -2.00
C ILE A 73 -5.67 -11.07 -1.33
N LEU A 74 -6.70 -11.43 -2.11
CA LEU A 74 -8.03 -11.76 -1.56
C LEU A 74 -7.99 -12.98 -0.64
N LYS A 75 -7.19 -14.01 -1.00
CA LYS A 75 -6.99 -15.18 -0.16
C LYS A 75 -6.31 -14.83 1.16
N TYR A 76 -5.27 -14.00 1.10
CA TYR A 76 -4.60 -13.48 2.30
C TYR A 76 -5.57 -12.72 3.21
N LEU A 77 -6.41 -11.86 2.65
CA LEU A 77 -7.43 -11.13 3.44
C LEU A 77 -8.45 -12.06 4.11
N LYS A 78 -8.85 -13.14 3.42
CA LYS A 78 -9.78 -14.13 3.98
C LYS A 78 -9.19 -14.83 5.22
N GLU A 79 -7.90 -15.13 5.18
CA GLU A 79 -7.19 -15.79 6.29
C GLU A 79 -6.90 -14.82 7.44
N THR A 80 -6.74 -13.55 7.13
CA THR A 80 -6.30 -12.51 8.07
C THR A 80 -7.40 -11.52 8.44
N LYS A 81 -8.65 -11.98 8.43
CA LYS A 81 -9.84 -11.16 8.74
C LYS A 81 -9.82 -10.54 10.14
N GLU A 82 -9.13 -11.16 11.09
CA GLU A 82 -9.00 -10.68 12.46
C GLU A 82 -7.87 -9.64 12.64
N MET A 83 -7.06 -9.39 11.61
CA MET A 83 -5.98 -8.40 11.68
C MET A 83 -6.50 -6.99 11.34
N GLY A 84 -6.11 -6.02 12.17
CA GLY A 84 -6.45 -4.61 11.98
C GLY A 84 -5.52 -3.68 12.78
N ILE A 85 -5.78 -2.37 12.70
CA ILE A 85 -5.01 -1.36 13.40
C ILE A 85 -5.56 -1.20 14.82
N LEU A 86 -4.74 -1.50 15.82
CA LEU A 86 -5.09 -1.34 17.23
C LEU A 86 -4.42 -0.10 17.82
N TYR A 87 -5.21 0.94 18.11
CA TYR A 87 -4.73 2.11 18.83
C TYR A 87 -4.69 1.84 20.33
N SER A 88 -3.49 1.82 20.90
CA SER A 88 -3.30 1.69 22.35
C SER A 88 -3.07 3.06 23.00
N LYS A 89 -3.53 3.23 24.25
CA LYS A 89 -3.28 4.44 25.02
C LYS A 89 -1.88 4.39 25.64
N VAL A 90 -0.86 4.66 24.83
CA VAL A 90 0.53 4.76 25.29
C VAL A 90 0.81 6.20 25.73
N LYS A 91 1.61 6.39 26.79
CA LYS A 91 1.96 7.72 27.31
C LYS A 91 2.80 8.56 26.34
N ASN A 92 3.48 7.92 25.40
CA ASN A 92 4.35 8.61 24.45
C ASN A 92 3.55 9.06 23.22
N ASN A 93 3.29 10.37 23.11
CA ASN A 93 2.47 10.99 22.06
C ASN A 93 3.30 11.39 20.82
N THR A 94 4.46 10.79 20.61
CA THR A 94 5.34 11.07 19.47
C THR A 94 4.82 10.41 18.20
N VAL A 95 4.98 11.11 17.08
CA VAL A 95 4.74 10.56 15.74
C VAL A 95 6.08 10.10 15.18
N GLU A 96 6.17 8.83 14.81
CA GLU A 96 7.34 8.25 14.16
C GLU A 96 7.03 8.04 12.69
N GLY A 97 8.03 8.24 11.83
CA GLY A 97 7.88 8.12 10.38
C GLY A 97 9.00 7.28 9.81
N TYR A 98 8.62 6.31 8.99
CA TYR A 98 9.53 5.45 8.25
C TYR A 98 9.29 5.66 6.75
N SER A 99 10.36 5.72 5.99
CA SER A 99 10.33 5.80 4.53
C SER A 99 11.31 4.81 3.94
N ASP A 100 10.94 4.20 2.84
CA ASP A 100 11.75 3.23 2.11
C ASP A 100 11.57 3.41 0.60
N SER A 101 12.54 2.94 -0.17
CA SER A 101 12.47 2.98 -1.63
C SER A 101 13.04 1.72 -2.27
N ASP A 102 12.36 1.23 -3.30
CA ASP A 102 12.81 0.13 -4.13
C ASP A 102 13.24 0.65 -5.50
N TYR A 103 14.56 0.67 -5.75
CA TYR A 103 15.17 1.29 -6.92
C TYR A 103 14.93 0.48 -8.20
N ALA A 104 14.37 1.15 -9.21
CA ALA A 104 14.12 0.56 -10.54
C ALA A 104 13.37 -0.79 -10.50
N ALA A 105 12.47 -0.93 -9.52
CA ALA A 105 11.65 -2.12 -9.29
C ALA A 105 10.66 -2.41 -10.43
N ASP A 106 10.16 -1.36 -11.08
CA ASP A 106 9.24 -1.44 -12.21
C ASP A 106 10.00 -1.86 -13.48
N SER A 107 9.77 -3.07 -13.97
CA SER A 107 10.43 -3.61 -15.17
C SER A 107 10.07 -2.83 -16.44
N ASP A 108 8.84 -2.34 -16.54
CA ASP A 108 8.35 -1.64 -17.73
C ASP A 108 8.91 -0.21 -17.83
N THR A 109 8.94 0.52 -16.71
CA THR A 109 9.27 1.96 -16.69
C THR A 109 10.60 2.27 -16.02
N ARG A 110 11.23 1.30 -15.37
CA ARG A 110 12.45 1.46 -14.55
C ARG A 110 12.30 2.49 -13.43
N ARG A 111 11.07 2.87 -13.09
CA ARG A 111 10.76 3.79 -12.00
C ARG A 111 10.82 3.06 -10.66
N SER A 112 11.36 3.75 -9.66
CA SER A 112 11.42 3.24 -8.30
C SER A 112 10.04 3.30 -7.63
N THR A 113 9.86 2.50 -6.59
CA THR A 113 8.67 2.54 -5.74
C THR A 113 9.04 3.17 -4.40
N THR A 114 8.25 4.13 -3.94
CA THR A 114 8.39 4.77 -2.63
C THR A 114 7.34 4.21 -1.68
N GLY A 115 7.78 3.81 -0.50
CA GLY A 115 6.93 3.46 0.64
C GLY A 115 7.14 4.42 1.80
N TYR A 116 6.09 4.74 2.53
CA TYR A 116 6.22 5.36 3.85
C TYR A 116 5.09 4.92 4.79
N VAL A 117 5.38 4.94 6.08
CA VAL A 117 4.41 4.71 7.15
C VAL A 117 4.71 5.63 8.33
N PHE A 118 3.67 6.28 8.83
CA PHE A 118 3.72 7.06 10.06
C PHE A 118 2.92 6.36 11.14
N THR A 119 3.52 6.20 12.31
CA THR A 119 2.94 5.54 13.46
C THR A 119 2.81 6.52 14.62
N LYS A 120 1.82 6.27 15.48
CA LYS A 120 1.63 6.93 16.77
C LYS A 120 1.05 5.93 17.73
N ASN A 121 1.57 5.89 18.95
CA ASN A 121 1.17 4.93 19.97
C ASN A 121 1.19 3.48 19.46
N ALA A 122 2.23 3.11 18.71
CA ALA A 122 2.38 1.80 18.06
C ALA A 122 1.31 1.43 17.01
N ALA A 123 0.51 2.40 16.55
CA ALA A 123 -0.50 2.20 15.52
C ALA A 123 -0.21 3.05 14.29
N ALA A 124 -0.39 2.49 13.09
CA ALA A 124 -0.26 3.23 11.84
C ALA A 124 -1.36 4.29 11.71
N ILE A 125 -1.01 5.50 11.29
CA ILE A 125 -1.97 6.59 11.06
C ILE A 125 -2.06 6.98 9.59
N THR A 126 -0.92 7.04 8.91
CA THR A 126 -0.89 7.31 7.47
C THR A 126 0.25 6.54 6.84
N TRP A 127 -0.03 5.96 5.67
CA TRP A 127 0.92 5.17 4.91
C TRP A 127 0.61 5.32 3.44
N ALA A 128 1.58 5.02 2.59
CA ALA A 128 1.36 4.86 1.17
C ALA A 128 2.48 4.03 0.54
N THR A 129 2.15 3.36 -0.55
CA THR A 129 3.12 2.84 -1.52
C THR A 129 2.77 3.41 -2.87
N GLN A 130 3.72 4.10 -3.50
CA GLN A 130 3.50 4.75 -4.80
C GLN A 130 4.71 4.60 -5.71
N ARG A 131 4.46 4.51 -7.01
CA ARG A 131 5.53 4.59 -8.01
C ARG A 131 6.00 6.04 -8.13
N GLN A 132 7.32 6.26 -8.18
CA GLN A 132 7.90 7.58 -8.37
C GLN A 132 7.50 8.19 -9.73
N GLN A 133 7.40 9.52 -9.78
CA GLN A 133 7.02 10.24 -11.00
C GLN A 133 8.18 10.33 -12.00
N SER A 134 9.40 10.46 -11.50
CA SER A 134 10.65 10.44 -12.27
C SER A 134 11.36 9.09 -12.12
N ILE A 135 12.32 8.85 -13.01
CA ILE A 135 13.26 7.72 -12.89
C ILE A 135 14.43 8.24 -12.06
N ALA A 136 14.72 7.58 -10.94
CA ALA A 136 15.93 7.83 -10.16
C ALA A 136 17.15 7.33 -10.95
N LEU A 137 18.28 8.02 -10.83
CA LEU A 137 19.56 7.62 -11.43
C LEU A 137 20.42 6.81 -10.46
N SER A 138 20.07 6.80 -9.17
CA SER A 138 20.75 6.03 -8.12
C SER A 138 19.78 5.58 -7.02
N THR A 139 20.23 4.61 -6.21
CA THR A 139 19.51 4.20 -5.00
C THR A 139 19.37 5.35 -4.01
N THR A 140 20.42 6.15 -3.83
CA THR A 140 20.41 7.34 -2.95
C THR A 140 19.37 8.37 -3.39
N GLU A 141 19.23 8.61 -4.70
CA GLU A 141 18.22 9.52 -5.22
C GLU A 141 16.79 8.97 -4.99
N ALA A 142 16.59 7.66 -5.17
CA ALA A 142 15.31 7.01 -4.88
C ALA A 142 14.93 7.12 -3.39
N GLU A 143 15.90 6.92 -2.49
CA GLU A 143 15.71 7.07 -1.05
C GLU A 143 15.39 8.53 -0.68
N PHE A 144 16.11 9.49 -1.26
CA PHE A 144 15.86 10.90 -1.04
C PHE A 144 14.44 11.32 -1.49
N MET A 145 14.00 10.84 -2.66
CA MET A 145 12.64 11.06 -3.15
C MET A 145 11.58 10.42 -2.23
N ALA A 146 11.86 9.25 -1.65
CA ALA A 146 10.98 8.62 -0.68
C ALA A 146 10.86 9.45 0.61
N ALA A 147 11.98 9.90 1.17
CA ALA A 147 12.02 10.77 2.34
C ALA A 147 11.27 12.09 2.08
N CYS A 148 11.48 12.70 0.91
CA CYS A 148 10.76 13.92 0.51
C CYS A 148 9.25 13.70 0.41
N SER A 149 8.80 12.55 -0.11
CA SER A 149 7.38 12.20 -0.19
C SER A 149 6.76 12.01 1.19
N ALA A 150 7.48 11.35 2.11
CA ALA A 150 7.07 11.20 3.50
C ALA A 150 6.98 12.57 4.20
N ALA A 151 7.99 13.42 4.06
CA ALA A 151 8.01 14.76 4.65
C ALA A 151 6.85 15.63 4.14
N LYS A 152 6.57 15.61 2.84
CA LYS A 152 5.40 16.30 2.25
C LYS A 152 4.10 15.82 2.88
N ARG A 153 3.93 14.50 3.04
CA ARG A 153 2.72 13.95 3.66
C ARG A 153 2.62 14.35 5.13
N HIS A 154 3.72 14.33 5.88
CA HIS A 154 3.76 14.74 7.28
C HIS A 154 3.39 16.22 7.45
N CYS A 155 4.04 17.12 6.70
CA CYS A 155 3.76 18.56 6.74
C CYS A 155 2.30 18.85 6.35
N GLY A 156 1.81 18.25 5.26
CA GLY A 156 0.41 18.41 4.86
C GLY A 156 -0.59 17.78 5.84
N SER A 157 -0.16 16.85 6.70
CA SER A 157 -1.01 16.22 7.71
C SER A 157 -1.08 17.00 9.02
N LYS A 158 -0.18 17.97 9.27
CA LYS A 158 -0.21 18.81 10.48
C LYS A 158 -1.54 19.55 10.63
N ASP A 159 -2.17 19.91 9.52
CA ASP A 159 -3.50 20.57 9.50
C ASP A 159 -4.64 19.62 9.89
N TYR A 160 -4.53 18.32 9.58
CA TYR A 160 -5.56 17.32 9.84
C TYR A 160 -5.42 16.62 11.20
N TYR A 161 -4.19 16.54 11.74
CA TYR A 161 -3.93 15.95 13.05
C TYR A 161 -4.57 16.74 14.20
N LEU A 162 -4.68 18.08 14.07
CA LEU A 162 -5.42 18.91 15.01
C LEU A 162 -6.91 18.56 15.02
N ILE A 163 -7.50 18.31 13.84
CA ILE A 163 -8.92 17.99 13.67
C ILE A 163 -9.24 16.59 14.22
N LEU A 164 -8.42 15.57 13.91
CA LEU A 164 -8.62 14.20 14.42
C LEU A 164 -8.41 14.09 15.93
N VAL A 165 -7.43 14.79 16.51
CA VAL A 165 -7.25 14.84 17.97
C VAL A 165 -8.40 15.59 18.65
N HIS A 166 -8.97 16.62 18.01
CA HIS A 166 -10.17 17.30 18.50
C HIS A 166 -11.38 16.35 18.48
N ILE A 167 -11.63 15.65 17.37
CA ILE A 167 -12.76 14.72 17.23
C ILE A 167 -12.68 13.59 18.28
N ILE A 168 -11.51 12.98 18.48
CA ILE A 168 -11.35 11.90 19.46
C ILE A 168 -11.52 12.42 20.91
N LYS A 169 -11.11 13.65 21.21
CA LYS A 169 -11.37 14.28 22.53
C LYS A 169 -12.83 14.66 22.73
N THR A 170 -13.58 14.96 21.67
CA THR A 170 -14.98 15.40 21.76
C THR A 170 -15.95 14.22 21.92
N VAL A 171 -15.56 13.01 21.45
CA VAL A 171 -16.36 11.79 21.58
C VAL A 171 -16.13 11.04 22.90
N SER A 172 -15.12 11.43 23.68
CA SER A 172 -14.83 10.85 25.01
C SER A 172 -15.31 11.73 26.19
N VAL A 173 -16.38 12.52 26.01
CA VAL A 173 -17.07 13.24 27.10
C VAL A 173 -18.44 12.64 27.30
#